data_AF-A0A917NEU2-F1
#
_entry.id   AF-A0A917NEU2-F1
#
_cell.length_a   1.000
_cell.length_b   1.000
_cell.length_c   1.000
_cell.angle_alpha   90.00
_cell.angle_beta   90.00
_cell.angle_gamma   90.00
#
_symmetry.space_group_name_H-M   'P 1'
#
loop_
_entity.id
_entity.type
_entity.pdbx_description
1 polymer ?
#
loop_
_entity_poly.entity_id
_entity_poly.type
_entity_poly.pdbx_seq_one_letter_code
_entity_poly.pdbx_strand_id
1 'polypeptide(L)'
;MPLDPSGTVTAAGPAPVRGLAAAAEEVRAALPPPEQLRDAPVAPEPAALVSGAADGWSFPLWILLVVPLLVVPLWAAGVPLAKALRAWRRRRRPGVGAVVGAWEEARDRLRAYGIPVSAGMTVRDLASAVAATDGAVAEGLRNLAATVDVALWSGAGPEPDSGERAWAAVDAVRRGLGRRGVQARIRAALNPTPLRAPR
;
A
#
# COMPACT_ATOMS: atom_id res chain seq x y z
N MET A 1 -6.75 -31.99 -2.53
CA MET A 1 -7.06 -33.02 -1.51
C MET A 1 -7.22 -32.32 -0.17
N PRO A 2 -8.42 -32.33 0.44
CA PRO A 2 -8.68 -31.79 1.77
C PRO A 2 -8.10 -32.71 2.86
N LEU A 3 -7.62 -32.16 3.97
CA LEU A 3 -7.23 -32.92 5.17
C LEU A 3 -8.41 -32.91 6.16
N ASP A 4 -8.97 -34.09 6.42
CA ASP A 4 -9.95 -34.37 7.48
C ASP A 4 -9.22 -34.88 8.73
N PRO A 5 -9.28 -34.20 9.88
CA PRO A 5 -8.71 -34.66 11.14
C PRO A 5 -9.75 -35.43 11.97
N SER A 6 -9.96 -36.70 11.66
CA SER A 6 -10.74 -37.61 12.50
C SER A 6 -10.09 -38.99 12.60
N GLY A 7 -8.87 -39.00 13.15
CA GLY A 7 -8.19 -40.22 13.58
C GLY A 7 -8.80 -40.73 14.89
N THR A 8 -9.77 -41.65 14.78
CA THR A 8 -10.28 -42.45 15.90
C THR A 8 -9.20 -43.41 16.40
N VAL A 9 -8.78 -43.27 17.67
CA VAL A 9 -7.88 -44.22 18.32
C VAL A 9 -8.67 -45.48 18.68
N THR A 10 -8.36 -46.57 17.99
CA THR A 10 -8.82 -47.92 18.29
C THR A 10 -8.15 -48.41 19.58
N ALA A 11 -8.88 -48.44 20.70
CA ALA A 11 -8.45 -49.17 21.89
C ALA A 11 -8.72 -50.67 21.67
N ALA A 12 -7.70 -51.42 21.28
CA ALA A 12 -7.72 -52.87 21.27
C ALA A 12 -7.63 -53.41 22.71
N GLY A 13 -8.58 -54.24 23.13
CA GLY A 13 -8.44 -55.12 24.29
C GLY A 13 -7.54 -56.33 23.99
N PRO A 14 -7.08 -57.10 25.00
CA PRO A 14 -7.96 -58.10 25.62
C PRO A 14 -7.88 -58.21 27.17
N ALA A 15 -8.95 -58.74 27.76
CA ALA A 15 -9.22 -58.93 29.21
C ALA A 15 -8.30 -60.02 29.87
N PRO A 16 -8.24 -60.21 31.23
CA PRO A 16 -9.40 -60.50 32.08
C PRO A 16 -9.43 -59.86 33.49
N VAL A 17 -10.66 -59.54 33.92
CA VAL A 17 -11.25 -59.72 35.26
C VAL A 17 -10.30 -59.93 36.47
N ARG A 18 -9.61 -58.86 36.88
CA ARG A 18 -9.39 -58.54 38.30
C ARG A 18 -9.84 -57.10 38.46
N GLY A 19 -10.91 -56.89 39.23
CA GLY A 19 -11.43 -55.54 39.45
C GLY A 19 -10.31 -54.63 39.95
N LEU A 20 -10.28 -53.38 39.49
CA LEU A 20 -9.28 -52.38 39.90
C LEU A 20 -9.10 -52.33 41.42
N ALA A 21 -10.18 -52.58 42.16
CA ALA A 21 -10.19 -52.71 43.62
C ALA A 21 -9.31 -53.85 44.15
N ALA A 22 -9.36 -55.04 43.54
CA ALA A 22 -8.52 -56.17 43.95
C ALA A 22 -7.04 -55.91 43.66
N ALA A 23 -6.74 -55.26 42.53
CA ALA A 23 -5.37 -54.83 42.22
C ALA A 23 -4.86 -53.76 43.19
N ALA A 24 -5.73 -52.82 43.60
CA ALA A 24 -5.38 -51.80 44.59
C ALA A 24 -5.15 -52.39 45.99
N GLU A 25 -5.92 -53.41 46.39
CA GLU A 25 -5.74 -54.12 47.66
C GLU A 25 -4.40 -54.88 47.70
N GLU A 26 -4.05 -55.58 46.61
CA GLU A 26 -2.79 -56.31 46.48
C GLU A 26 -1.57 -55.38 46.53
N VAL A 27 -1.64 -54.24 45.83
CA VAL A 27 -0.60 -53.21 45.89
C VAL A 27 -0.48 -52.61 47.30
N ARG A 28 -1.61 -52.40 47.99
CA ARG A 28 -1.60 -51.88 49.36
C ARG A 28 -1.01 -52.87 50.36
N ALA A 29 -1.28 -54.17 50.19
CA ALA A 29 -0.69 -55.23 51.01
C ALA A 29 0.81 -55.40 50.76
N ALA A 30 1.30 -55.04 49.57
CA ALA A 30 2.72 -55.09 49.21
C ALA A 30 3.51 -53.83 49.59
N LEU A 31 2.88 -52.81 50.19
CA LEU A 31 3.59 -51.60 50.63
C LEU A 31 4.43 -51.89 51.90
N PRO A 32 5.69 -51.42 51.96
CA PRO A 32 6.49 -51.47 53.17
C PRO A 32 5.81 -50.74 54.35
N PRO A 33 6.14 -51.09 55.61
CA PRO A 33 5.66 -50.39 56.80
C PRO A 33 5.88 -48.86 56.68
N PRO A 34 4.99 -48.02 57.25
CA PRO A 34 5.00 -46.57 57.07
C PRO A 34 6.32 -45.91 57.49
N GLU A 35 7.06 -46.55 58.41
CA GLU A 35 8.41 -46.17 58.84
C GLU A 35 9.43 -46.11 57.69
N GLN A 36 9.21 -46.87 56.61
CA GLN A 36 10.12 -47.03 55.47
C GLN A 36 9.67 -46.27 54.23
N LEU A 37 8.48 -45.67 54.25
CA LEU A 37 8.00 -44.81 53.18
C LEU A 37 8.71 -43.46 53.31
N ARG A 38 9.73 -43.24 52.47
CA ARG A 38 10.34 -41.91 52.32
C ARG A 38 9.43 -41.07 51.44
N ASP A 39 8.98 -39.93 51.98
CA ASP A 39 8.35 -38.91 51.18
C ASP A 39 9.30 -38.46 50.06
N ALA A 40 8.81 -38.49 48.83
CA ALA A 40 9.52 -37.90 47.71
C ALA A 40 9.71 -36.40 48.01
N PRO A 41 10.89 -35.82 47.75
CA PRO A 41 11.09 -34.40 47.99
C PRO A 41 10.06 -33.61 47.18
N VAL A 42 9.16 -32.93 47.89
CA VAL A 42 8.18 -32.03 47.30
C VAL A 42 8.97 -30.98 46.53
N ALA A 43 8.77 -30.89 45.22
CA ALA A 43 9.35 -29.81 44.42
C ALA A 43 8.95 -28.48 45.10
N PRO A 44 9.87 -27.52 45.28
CA PRO A 44 9.50 -26.25 45.89
C PRO A 44 8.30 -25.70 45.15
N GLU A 45 7.28 -25.28 45.90
CA GLU A 45 6.11 -24.58 45.37
C GLU A 45 6.62 -23.56 44.34
N PRO A 46 6.14 -23.57 43.07
CA PRO A 46 6.60 -22.57 42.12
C PRO A 46 6.30 -21.24 42.76
N ALA A 47 7.36 -20.53 43.18
CA ALA A 47 7.27 -19.26 43.89
C ALA A 47 6.20 -18.47 43.18
N ALA A 48 5.07 -18.23 43.88
CA ALA A 48 3.89 -17.59 43.33
C ALA A 48 4.43 -16.49 42.45
N LEU A 49 4.28 -16.63 41.13
CA LEU A 49 4.97 -15.79 40.16
C LEU A 49 4.73 -14.38 40.66
N VAL A 50 5.76 -13.80 41.29
CA VAL A 50 5.73 -12.39 41.59
C VAL A 50 5.64 -11.89 40.18
N SER A 51 4.44 -11.45 39.82
CA SER A 51 4.17 -10.78 38.58
C SER A 51 4.96 -9.50 38.74
N GLY A 52 6.29 -9.63 38.60
CA GLY A 52 7.21 -8.56 38.34
C GLY A 52 6.57 -7.98 37.11
N ALA A 53 5.84 -6.89 37.37
CA ALA A 53 5.24 -6.07 36.37
C ALA A 53 6.27 -6.02 35.28
N ALA A 54 5.95 -6.66 34.14
CA ALA A 54 6.84 -6.73 33.00
C ALA A 54 7.46 -5.35 32.92
N ASP A 55 8.77 -5.23 33.19
CA ASP A 55 9.42 -3.95 33.40
C ASP A 55 9.12 -3.15 32.15
N GLY A 56 8.13 -2.29 32.34
CA GLY A 56 7.18 -2.04 31.28
C GLY A 56 7.89 -1.10 30.37
N TRP A 57 8.25 -1.57 29.19
CA TRP A 57 8.34 -0.64 28.07
C TRP A 57 6.94 -0.09 27.91
N SER A 58 6.64 0.93 28.71
CA SER A 58 5.43 1.72 28.70
C SER A 58 5.57 2.53 27.43
N PHE A 59 5.43 1.86 26.29
CA PHE A 59 5.23 2.51 25.02
C PHE A 59 4.00 3.37 25.25
N PRO A 60 4.15 4.69 25.29
CA PRO A 60 3.04 5.53 25.66
C PRO A 60 1.97 5.31 24.60
N LEU A 61 0.79 4.87 25.01
CA LEU A 61 -0.33 4.64 24.07
C LEU A 61 -0.64 5.88 23.23
N TRP A 62 -0.29 7.07 23.74
CA TRP A 62 -0.37 8.31 22.96
C TRP A 62 0.57 8.33 21.75
N ILE A 63 1.75 7.70 21.78
CA ILE A 63 2.66 7.60 20.63
C ILE A 63 2.01 6.75 19.53
N LEU A 64 1.34 5.66 19.89
CA LEU A 64 0.58 4.81 18.95
C LEU A 64 -0.54 5.59 18.24
N LEU A 65 -1.05 6.67 18.84
CA LEU A 65 -2.06 7.55 18.23
C LEU A 65 -1.43 8.74 17.48
N VAL A 66 -0.43 9.41 18.07
CA VAL A 66 0.19 10.62 17.54
C VAL A 66 1.07 10.33 16.32
N VAL A 67 1.81 9.22 16.32
CA VAL A 67 2.68 8.85 15.19
C VAL A 67 1.87 8.64 13.91
N PRO A 68 0.83 7.78 13.84
CA PRO A 68 0.04 7.67 12.61
C PRO A 68 -0.70 8.97 12.30
N LEU A 69 -1.17 9.70 13.31
CA LEU A 69 -1.83 11.00 13.12
C LEU A 69 -0.92 12.03 12.42
N LEU A 70 0.40 11.96 12.59
CA LEU A 70 1.36 12.82 11.91
C LEU A 70 1.90 12.21 10.62
N VAL A 71 2.23 10.92 10.62
CA VAL A 71 2.84 10.23 9.47
C VAL A 71 1.87 10.12 8.31
N VAL A 72 0.59 9.81 8.56
CA VAL A 72 -0.43 9.67 7.52
C VAL A 72 -0.62 10.97 6.74
N PRO A 73 -0.88 12.14 7.35
CA PRO A 73 -1.02 13.38 6.59
C PRO A 73 0.29 13.81 5.95
N LEU A 74 1.45 13.60 6.60
CA LEU A 74 2.74 13.94 6.01
C LEU A 74 3.02 13.10 4.76
N TRP A 75 2.68 11.81 4.78
CA TRP A 75 2.80 10.92 3.62
C TRP A 75 1.77 11.28 2.54
N ALA A 76 0.51 11.50 2.93
CA ALA A 76 -0.58 11.89 2.03
C ALA A 76 -0.32 13.25 1.35
N ALA A 77 0.36 14.17 2.03
CA ALA A 77 0.78 15.47 1.47
C ALA A 77 2.14 15.39 0.74
N GLY A 78 3.04 14.52 1.19
CA GLY A 78 4.39 14.37 0.63
C GLY A 78 4.39 13.91 -0.82
N VAL A 79 3.54 12.93 -1.17
CA VAL A 79 3.40 12.45 -2.55
C VAL A 79 2.92 13.54 -3.52
N PRO A 80 1.81 14.26 -3.29
CA PRO A 80 1.39 15.34 -4.17
C PRO A 80 2.38 16.51 -4.18
N LEU A 81 3.06 16.80 -3.05
CA LEU A 81 4.09 17.83 -2.99
C LEU A 81 5.30 17.47 -3.86
N ALA A 82 5.78 16.24 -3.80
CA ALA A 82 6.87 15.76 -4.66
C ALA A 82 6.49 15.82 -6.15
N LYS A 83 5.25 15.45 -6.49
CA LYS A 83 4.70 15.61 -7.86
C LYS A 83 4.68 17.08 -8.27
N ALA A 84 4.23 17.98 -7.40
CA ALA A 84 4.19 19.42 -7.66
C ALA A 84 5.58 20.03 -7.86
N LEU A 85 6.56 19.65 -7.03
CA LEU A 85 7.95 20.10 -7.16
C LEU A 85 8.58 19.60 -8.46
N ARG A 86 8.30 18.35 -8.85
CA ARG A 86 8.74 17.79 -10.13
C ARG A 86 8.13 18.54 -11.31
N ALA A 87 6.83 18.84 -11.26
CA ALA A 87 6.14 19.63 -12.26
C ALA A 87 6.74 21.05 -12.36
N TRP A 88 7.04 21.69 -11.23
CA TRP A 88 7.68 23.00 -11.20
C TRP A 88 9.08 22.98 -11.79
N ARG A 89 9.90 21.97 -11.49
CA ARG A 89 11.23 21.80 -12.12
C ARG A 89 11.11 21.59 -13.63
N ARG A 90 10.12 20.83 -14.11
CA ARG A 90 9.82 20.67 -15.54
C ARG A 90 9.41 21.99 -16.19
N ARG A 91 8.62 22.81 -15.48
CA ARG A 91 8.19 24.14 -15.94
C ARG A 91 9.35 25.13 -16.08
N ARG A 92 10.39 25.01 -15.25
CA ARG A 92 11.58 25.87 -15.31
C ARG A 92 12.63 25.45 -16.34
N ARG A 93 12.38 24.41 -17.15
CA ARG A 93 13.29 24.05 -18.25
C ARG A 93 13.25 25.13 -19.34
N PRO A 94 14.37 25.50 -19.97
CA PRO A 94 14.38 26.51 -21.03
C PRO A 94 13.83 25.98 -22.35
N GLY A 95 13.21 26.86 -23.14
CA GLY A 95 12.80 26.61 -24.53
C GLY A 95 11.90 25.39 -24.72
N VAL A 96 12.25 24.52 -25.69
CA VAL A 96 11.52 23.29 -26.03
C VAL A 96 11.40 22.36 -24.81
N GLY A 97 12.35 22.41 -23.88
CA GLY A 97 12.33 21.60 -22.66
C GLY A 97 11.12 21.87 -21.76
N ALA A 98 10.57 23.09 -21.76
CA ALA A 98 9.34 23.42 -21.03
C ALA A 98 8.10 22.75 -21.65
N VAL A 99 8.05 22.69 -22.99
CA VAL A 99 6.95 22.10 -23.77
C VAL A 99 6.96 20.57 -23.63
N VAL A 100 8.14 19.95 -23.74
CA VAL A 100 8.30 18.51 -23.46
C VAL A 100 7.95 18.21 -22.00
N GLY A 101 8.36 19.08 -21.06
CA GLY A 101 7.99 18.98 -19.66
C GLY A 101 6.47 19.04 -19.42
N ALA A 102 5.76 19.90 -20.14
CA ALA A 102 4.31 19.99 -20.10
C ALA A 102 3.65 18.71 -20.65
N TRP A 103 4.21 18.13 -21.72
CA TRP A 103 3.73 16.86 -22.26
C TRP A 103 3.92 15.69 -21.29
N GLU A 104 5.11 15.52 -20.71
CA GLU A 104 5.38 14.52 -19.68
C GLU A 104 4.36 14.63 -18.53
N GLU A 105 4.08 15.85 -18.10
CA GLU A 105 3.15 16.14 -17.01
C GLU A 105 1.69 15.80 -17.37
N ALA A 106 1.25 16.10 -18.61
CA ALA A 106 -0.09 15.74 -19.08
C ALA A 106 -0.28 14.20 -19.05
N ARG A 107 0.70 13.44 -19.54
CA ARG A 107 0.67 11.97 -19.49
C ARG A 107 0.60 11.45 -18.06
N ASP A 108 1.43 11.99 -17.18
CA ASP A 108 1.46 11.58 -15.77
C ASP A 108 0.11 11.82 -15.09
N ARG A 109 -0.58 12.92 -15.40
CA ARG A 109 -1.93 13.20 -14.91
C ARG A 109 -2.97 12.22 -15.45
N LEU A 110 -2.98 11.97 -16.75
CA LEU A 110 -3.92 11.01 -17.35
C LEU A 110 -3.75 9.62 -16.71
N ARG A 111 -2.50 9.17 -16.53
CA ARG A 111 -2.18 7.90 -15.86
C ARG A 111 -2.62 7.89 -14.40
N ALA A 112 -2.48 9.02 -13.68
CA ALA A 112 -2.95 9.13 -12.30
C ALA A 112 -4.48 8.90 -12.20
N TYR A 113 -5.24 9.37 -13.19
CA TYR A 113 -6.69 9.16 -13.29
C TYR A 113 -7.08 7.80 -13.90
N GLY A 114 -6.11 6.92 -14.19
CA GLY A 114 -6.35 5.57 -14.71
C GLY A 114 -6.57 5.50 -16.22
N ILE A 115 -6.32 6.60 -16.96
CA ILE A 115 -6.40 6.59 -18.41
C ILE A 115 -5.15 5.86 -18.95
N PRO A 116 -5.32 4.83 -19.80
CA PRO A 116 -4.20 4.08 -20.36
C PRO A 116 -3.38 4.98 -21.28
N VAL A 117 -2.07 5.03 -21.06
CA VAL A 117 -1.11 5.79 -21.89
C VAL A 117 0.07 4.88 -22.19
N SER A 118 0.33 4.59 -23.47
CA SER A 118 1.49 3.82 -23.90
C SER A 118 2.69 4.71 -24.19
N ALA A 119 3.89 4.13 -24.31
CA ALA A 119 5.12 4.85 -24.64
C ALA A 119 5.03 5.59 -26.00
N GLY A 120 4.40 4.96 -27.01
CA GLY A 120 4.33 5.44 -28.39
C GLY A 120 3.15 6.36 -28.73
N MET A 121 2.22 6.60 -27.79
CA MET A 121 1.11 7.52 -28.05
C MET A 121 1.59 8.96 -28.18
N THR A 122 1.15 9.63 -29.24
CA THR A 122 1.31 11.07 -29.41
C THR A 122 0.26 11.85 -28.60
N VAL A 123 0.42 13.17 -28.52
CA VAL A 123 -0.57 14.04 -27.89
C VAL A 123 -1.92 13.96 -28.60
N ARG A 124 -1.90 13.85 -29.95
CA ARG A 124 -3.10 13.73 -30.79
C ARG A 124 -3.82 12.40 -30.55
N ASP A 125 -3.08 11.30 -30.39
CA ASP A 125 -3.66 9.98 -30.08
C ASP A 125 -4.35 9.98 -28.71
N LEU A 126 -3.78 10.67 -27.71
CA LEU A 126 -4.44 10.82 -26.42
C LEU A 126 -5.66 11.73 -26.51
N ALA A 127 -5.61 12.80 -27.29
CA ALA A 127 -6.77 13.67 -27.48
C ALA A 127 -7.94 12.90 -28.12
N SER A 128 -7.68 12.05 -29.13
CA SER A 128 -8.71 11.24 -29.77
C SER A 128 -9.24 10.14 -28.85
N ALA A 129 -8.37 9.45 -28.12
CA ALA A 129 -8.75 8.38 -27.19
C ALA A 129 -9.67 8.88 -26.07
N VAL A 130 -9.48 10.12 -25.60
CA VAL A 130 -10.26 10.68 -24.48
C VAL A 130 -11.47 11.48 -24.97
N ALA A 131 -11.54 11.87 -26.26
CA ALA A 131 -12.62 12.70 -26.82
C ALA A 131 -14.03 12.15 -26.57
N ALA A 132 -14.21 10.84 -26.65
CA ALA A 132 -15.52 10.21 -26.43
C ALA A 132 -16.00 10.25 -24.97
N THR A 133 -15.08 10.44 -24.02
CA THR A 133 -15.39 10.37 -22.58
C THR A 133 -15.32 11.72 -21.88
N ASP A 134 -14.44 12.62 -22.33
CA ASP A 134 -14.18 13.90 -21.67
C ASP A 134 -13.71 14.95 -22.69
N GLY A 135 -14.69 15.66 -23.27
CA GLY A 135 -14.44 16.67 -24.29
C GLY A 135 -13.56 17.83 -23.80
N ALA A 136 -13.62 18.18 -22.52
CA ALA A 136 -12.81 19.25 -21.94
C ALA A 136 -11.33 18.84 -21.81
N VAL A 137 -11.07 17.60 -21.39
CA VAL A 137 -9.72 17.04 -21.37
C VAL A 137 -9.18 16.90 -22.79
N ALA A 138 -9.99 16.41 -23.73
CA ALA A 138 -9.60 16.28 -25.12
C ALA A 138 -9.25 17.63 -25.77
N GLU A 139 -9.99 18.70 -25.46
CA GLU A 139 -9.70 20.06 -25.92
C GLU A 139 -8.37 20.58 -25.35
N GLY A 140 -8.12 20.39 -24.05
CA GLY A 140 -6.84 20.72 -23.46
C GLY A 140 -5.67 19.97 -24.13
N LEU A 141 -5.86 18.70 -24.48
CA LEU A 141 -4.86 17.91 -25.20
C LEU A 141 -4.66 18.36 -26.65
N ARG A 142 -5.71 18.76 -27.37
CA ARG A 142 -5.57 19.35 -28.72
C ARG A 142 -4.74 20.63 -28.72
N ASN A 143 -4.99 21.52 -27.77
CA ASN A 143 -4.21 22.75 -27.61
C ASN A 143 -2.74 22.46 -27.26
N LEU A 144 -2.50 21.45 -26.42
CA LEU A 144 -1.16 20.98 -26.13
C LEU A 144 -0.48 20.39 -27.38
N ALA A 145 -1.21 19.59 -28.17
CA ALA A 145 -0.70 18.99 -29.40
C ALA A 145 -0.21 20.05 -30.38
N ALA A 146 -1.01 21.09 -30.63
CA ALA A 146 -0.60 22.20 -31.50
C ALA A 146 0.70 22.88 -31.03
N THR A 147 0.84 23.09 -29.72
CA THR A 147 2.04 23.72 -29.14
C THR A 147 3.27 22.82 -29.25
N VAL A 148 3.10 21.50 -29.01
CA VAL A 148 4.16 20.49 -29.15
C VAL A 148 4.59 20.36 -30.62
N ASP A 149 3.64 20.34 -31.54
CA ASP A 149 3.91 20.16 -32.96
C ASP A 149 4.72 21.34 -33.51
N VAL A 150 4.35 22.57 -33.14
CA VAL A 150 5.15 23.76 -33.47
C VAL A 150 6.54 23.64 -32.84
N ALA A 151 6.63 23.43 -31.52
CA ALA A 151 7.92 23.43 -30.83
C ALA A 151 8.92 22.36 -31.31
N LEU A 152 8.43 21.22 -31.82
CA LEU A 152 9.27 20.11 -32.29
C LEU A 152 9.54 20.15 -33.79
N TRP A 153 8.58 20.63 -34.60
CA TRP A 153 8.63 20.46 -36.05
C TRP A 153 8.70 21.78 -36.83
N SER A 154 8.50 22.95 -36.23
CA SER A 154 8.49 24.21 -36.98
C SER A 154 9.85 24.64 -37.50
N GLY A 155 10.96 24.09 -36.96
CA GLY A 155 12.33 24.54 -37.27
C GLY A 155 12.66 25.95 -36.73
N ALA A 156 11.66 26.79 -36.51
CA ALA A 156 11.75 28.01 -35.70
C ALA A 156 12.07 27.64 -34.25
N GLY A 157 13.03 28.34 -33.63
CA GLY A 157 13.30 28.18 -32.21
C GLY A 157 12.04 28.38 -31.37
N PRO A 158 11.96 27.76 -30.18
CA PRO A 158 10.79 27.87 -29.31
C PRO A 158 10.50 29.34 -29.03
N GLU A 159 9.33 29.81 -29.46
CA GLU A 159 8.84 31.15 -29.16
C GLU A 159 8.82 31.33 -27.62
N PRO A 160 9.15 32.53 -27.09
CA PRO A 160 9.25 32.74 -25.64
C PRO A 160 8.06 32.22 -24.85
N ASP A 161 6.86 32.30 -25.43
CA ASP A 161 5.59 31.96 -24.77
C ASP A 161 5.14 30.50 -25.02
N SER A 162 5.91 29.71 -25.77
CA SER A 162 5.57 28.31 -26.09
C SER A 162 5.40 27.47 -24.83
N GLY A 163 6.30 27.66 -23.86
CA GLY A 163 6.25 26.98 -22.58
C GLY A 163 4.99 27.35 -21.80
N GLU A 164 4.66 28.63 -21.72
CA GLU A 164 3.48 29.10 -20.98
C GLU A 164 2.17 28.58 -21.59
N ARG A 165 2.04 28.61 -22.91
CA ARG A 165 0.91 28.02 -23.63
C ARG A 165 0.76 26.53 -23.37
N ALA A 166 1.87 25.78 -23.42
CA ALA A 166 1.86 24.35 -23.12
C ALA A 166 1.39 24.07 -21.68
N TRP A 167 1.88 24.84 -20.70
CA TRP A 167 1.47 24.69 -19.30
C TRP A 167 0.03 25.14 -19.04
N ALA A 168 -0.47 26.15 -19.75
CA ALA A 168 -1.88 26.54 -19.71
C ALA A 168 -2.80 25.43 -20.24
N ALA A 169 -2.39 24.72 -21.30
CA ALA A 169 -3.09 23.55 -21.81
C ALA A 169 -3.11 22.40 -20.78
N VAL A 170 -1.99 22.18 -20.07
CA VAL A 170 -1.93 21.21 -18.95
C VAL A 170 -2.87 21.60 -17.80
N ASP A 171 -2.97 22.90 -17.48
CA ASP A 171 -3.91 23.38 -16.47
C ASP A 171 -5.37 23.22 -16.89
N ALA A 172 -5.67 23.34 -18.19
CA ALA A 172 -6.99 23.00 -18.74
C ALA A 172 -7.30 21.51 -18.58
N VAL A 173 -6.37 20.62 -18.93
CA VAL A 173 -6.49 19.17 -18.71
C VAL A 173 -6.70 18.85 -17.23
N ARG A 174 -5.93 19.48 -16.34
CA ARG A 174 -6.05 19.31 -14.88
C ARG A 174 -7.44 19.72 -14.38
N ARG A 175 -7.94 20.86 -14.85
CA ARG A 175 -9.30 21.33 -14.49
C ARG A 175 -10.38 20.40 -15.02
N GLY A 176 -10.24 19.89 -16.24
CA GLY A 176 -11.13 18.89 -16.83
C GLY A 176 -11.20 17.62 -15.98
N LEU A 177 -10.04 17.01 -15.69
CA LEU A 177 -9.95 15.82 -14.83
C LEU A 177 -10.50 16.05 -13.42
N GLY A 178 -10.30 17.26 -12.87
CA GLY A 178 -10.81 17.65 -11.55
C GLY A 178 -12.33 17.67 -11.43
N ARG A 179 -13.08 17.73 -12.54
CA ARG A 179 -14.55 17.68 -12.56
C ARG A 179 -15.10 16.31 -12.16
N ARG A 180 -14.28 15.25 -12.16
CA ARG A 180 -14.66 13.87 -11.79
C ARG A 180 -14.85 13.65 -10.27
N GLY A 181 -14.83 14.72 -9.48
CA GLY A 181 -15.11 14.70 -8.04
C GLY A 181 -13.88 14.54 -7.14
N VAL A 182 -14.06 14.87 -5.85
CA VAL A 182 -12.97 14.90 -4.85
C VAL A 182 -12.37 13.51 -4.62
N GLN A 183 -13.18 12.45 -4.66
CA GLN A 183 -12.70 11.07 -4.52
C GLN A 183 -11.74 10.68 -5.65
N ALA A 184 -12.06 11.01 -6.91
CA ALA A 184 -11.19 10.73 -8.04
C ALA A 184 -9.86 11.50 -7.93
N ARG A 185 -9.89 12.73 -7.39
CA ARG A 185 -8.69 13.53 -7.13
C ARG A 185 -7.79 12.89 -6.07
N ILE A 186 -8.37 12.44 -4.95
CA ILE A 186 -7.61 11.77 -3.88
C ILE A 186 -7.01 10.46 -4.40
N ARG A 187 -7.81 9.63 -5.09
CA ARG A 187 -7.33 8.39 -5.70
C ARG A 187 -6.19 8.65 -6.70
N ALA A 188 -6.31 9.68 -7.52
CA ALA A 188 -5.26 10.05 -8.47
C ALA A 188 -4.00 10.58 -7.78
N ALA A 189 -4.13 11.34 -6.69
CA ALA A 189 -2.99 11.82 -5.91
C ALA A 189 -2.17 10.64 -5.33
N LEU A 190 -2.87 9.64 -4.79
CA LEU A 190 -2.29 8.44 -4.18
C LEU A 190 -1.87 7.36 -5.18
N ASN A 191 -2.23 7.50 -6.47
CA ASN A 191 -1.89 6.51 -7.49
C ASN A 191 -0.36 6.51 -7.76
N PRO A 192 0.34 5.37 -7.59
CA PRO A 192 1.77 5.24 -7.85
C PRO A 192 2.11 4.94 -9.33
N THR A 193 1.11 4.64 -10.16
CA THR A 193 1.29 4.31 -11.58
C THR A 193 2.14 5.31 -12.37
N PRO A 194 2.02 6.65 -12.17
CA PRO A 194 2.86 7.63 -12.85
C PRO A 194 4.36 7.48 -12.56
N LEU A 195 4.73 6.82 -11.46
CA LEU A 195 6.14 6.60 -11.09
C LEU A 195 6.78 5.43 -11.84
N ARG A 196 5.98 4.55 -12.45
CA ARG A 196 6.47 3.44 -13.28
C ARG A 196 6.62 3.89 -14.73
N ALA A 197 7.68 3.45 -15.41
CA ALA A 197 7.83 3.71 -16.84
C ALA A 197 6.59 3.18 -17.61
N PRO A 198 6.09 3.92 -18.62
CA PRO A 198 5.04 3.41 -19.49
C PRO A 198 5.56 2.15 -20.21
N ARG A 199 4.73 1.09 -20.23
CA ARG A 199 4.98 -0.09 -21.06
C ARG A 199 4.50 0.17 -22.47
#